data_AF-A0A357MCS4-F1
#
_entry.id   AF-A0A357MCS4-F1
#
_cell.length_a   1.000
_cell.length_b   1.000
_cell.length_c   1.000
_cell.angle_alpha   90.00
_cell.angle_beta   90.00
_cell.angle_gamma   90.00
#
_symmetry.space_group_name_H-M   'P 1'
#
loop_
_entity.id
_entity.type
_entity.pdbx_description
1 polymer ?
#
loop_
_entity_poly.entity_id
_entity_poly.type
_entity_poly.pdbx_seq_one_letter_code
_entity_poly.pdbx_strand_id
1 'polypeptide(L)' 'MSTFSISNDRIEIVTEPNTDLWQRTYYGFRNDNAPALLMKTDEKYFSFIVKTDFDSAHRF' A
#
# COMPACT_ATOMS: atom_id res chain seq x y z
N MET A 1 -2.67 15.16 5.47
CA MET A 1 -3.16 15.07 4.09
C MET A 1 -2.24 14.08 3.40
N SER A 2 -2.75 12.90 3.09
CA SER A 2 -1.96 11.84 2.47
C SER A 2 -1.42 12.34 1.13
N THR A 3 -0.11 12.23 0.93
CA THR A 3 0.57 12.76 -0.26
C THR A 3 0.96 11.62 -1.18
N PHE A 4 0.55 11.72 -2.43
CA PHE A 4 0.93 10.77 -3.47
C PHE A 4 1.19 11.50 -4.79
N SER A 5 2.05 10.92 -5.63
CA SER A 5 2.24 11.38 -7.00
C SER A 5 2.20 10.19 -7.96
N ILE A 6 1.63 10.42 -9.14
CA ILE A 6 1.57 9.45 -10.22
C ILE A 6 2.18 10.11 -11.44
N SER A 7 3.16 9.45 -12.02
CA SER A 7 3.84 9.85 -13.26
C SER A 7 3.88 8.66 -14.21
N ASN A 8 4.34 8.89 -15.44
CA ASN A 8 4.45 7.81 -16.43
C ASN A 8 5.37 6.67 -15.99
N ASP A 9 6.40 6.98 -15.19
CA ASP A 9 7.46 6.02 -14.85
C ASP A 9 7.37 5.49 -13.41
N ARG A 10 6.71 6.23 -12.50
CA ARG A 10 6.61 5.84 -11.09
C ARG A 10 5.35 6.34 -10.40
N ILE A 11 4.97 5.60 -9.38
CA ILE A 11 4.01 5.99 -8.36
C ILE A 11 4.77 6.16 -7.05
N GLU A 12 4.54 7.27 -6.37
CA GLU A 12 5.14 7.58 -5.07
C GLU A 12 4.01 7.78 -4.05
N ILE A 13 4.14 7.12 -2.91
CA ILE A 13 3.19 7.20 -1.79
C ILE A 13 4.00 7.55 -0.55
N VAL A 14 3.63 8.63 0.12
CA VAL A 14 4.18 8.99 1.43
C VAL A 14 3.21 8.53 2.50
N THR A 15 3.64 7.59 3.35
CA THR A 15 2.82 7.10 4.46
C THR A 15 2.66 8.18 5.54
N GLU A 16 1.50 8.20 6.17
CA GLU A 16 1.27 9.00 7.38
C GLU A 16 1.52 8.12 8.62
N PRO A 17 1.87 8.69 9.78
CA PRO A 17 1.97 7.91 11.01
C PRO A 17 0.65 7.17 11.33
N ASN A 18 0.75 5.95 11.84
CA ASN A 18 -0.38 5.13 12.30
C ASN A 18 -1.36 4.69 11.19
N THR A 19 -0.86 4.48 9.97
CA THR A 19 -1.62 3.83 8.89
C THR A 19 -1.29 2.34 8.78
N ASP A 20 -2.30 1.48 8.69
CA ASP A 20 -2.15 0.02 8.63
C ASP A 20 -3.36 -0.64 7.96
N LEU A 21 -3.17 -1.88 7.47
CA LEU A 21 -4.22 -2.72 6.91
C LEU A 21 -4.23 -4.07 7.63
N TRP A 22 -5.11 -4.20 8.63
CA TRP A 22 -5.21 -5.38 9.48
C TRP A 22 -6.63 -5.75 9.87
N GLN A 23 -6.92 -7.06 9.89
CA GLN A 23 -8.24 -7.61 10.15
C GLN A 23 -8.21 -8.63 11.31
N ARG A 24 -7.98 -8.17 12.54
CA ARG A 24 -8.18 -8.86 13.83
C ARG A 24 -7.35 -10.11 14.14
N THR A 25 -6.75 -10.79 13.16
CA THR A 25 -5.95 -12.00 13.40
C THR A 25 -4.86 -11.69 14.44
N TYR A 26 -4.73 -12.53 15.48
CA TYR A 26 -3.80 -12.39 16.60
C TYR A 26 -3.97 -11.13 17.48
N TYR A 27 -3.90 -9.92 16.91
CA TYR A 27 -3.89 -8.66 17.65
C TYR A 27 -5.27 -8.13 18.05
N GLY A 28 -6.36 -8.63 17.48
CA GLY A 28 -7.74 -8.24 17.84
C GLY A 28 -8.19 -6.85 17.36
N PHE A 29 -7.29 -5.94 16.97
CA PHE A 29 -7.65 -4.65 16.39
C PHE A 29 -7.97 -4.74 14.88
N ARG A 30 -8.59 -3.68 14.35
CA ARG A 30 -8.88 -3.53 12.92
C ARG A 30 -8.46 -2.15 12.45
N ASN A 31 -7.55 -2.11 11.48
CA ASN A 31 -7.14 -0.90 10.76
C ASN A 31 -7.39 -1.11 9.27
N ASP A 32 -7.95 -0.09 8.63
CA ASP A 32 -8.27 -0.08 7.20
C ASP A 32 -7.97 1.31 6.63
N ASN A 33 -6.79 1.83 6.99
CA ASN A 33 -6.37 3.20 6.69
C ASN A 33 -4.99 3.26 6.02
N ALA A 34 -4.42 2.11 5.61
CA ALA A 34 -3.22 2.08 4.80
C ALA A 34 -3.47 2.76 3.43
N PRO A 35 -2.51 3.53 2.91
CA PRO A 35 -2.59 4.03 1.55
C PRO A 35 -2.49 2.86 0.56
N ALA A 36 -3.43 2.79 -0.38
CA ALA A 36 -3.47 1.74 -1.38
C ALA A 36 -3.86 2.31 -2.75
N LEU A 37 -3.14 1.89 -3.79
CA LEU A 37 -3.57 2.07 -5.17
C LEU A 37 -4.21 0.76 -5.65
N LEU A 38 -5.54 0.79 -5.84
CA LEU A 38 -6.31 -0.39 -6.22
C LEU A 38 -6.64 -0.34 -7.72
N MET A 39 -6.39 -1.44 -8.41
CA MET A 39 -6.76 -1.62 -9.81
C MET A 39 -7.81 -2.73 -9.90
N LYS A 40 -8.86 -2.49 -10.69
CA LYS A 40 -9.86 -3.52 -11.02
C LYS A 40 -9.35 -4.39 -12.17
N THR A 41 -9.70 -5.67 -12.13
CA THR A 41 -9.49 -6.60 -13.23
C THR A 41 -10.68 -7.54 -13.30
N ASP A 42 -11.16 -7.83 -14.50
CA ASP A 42 -12.20 -8.84 -14.76
C ASP A 42 -11.57 -10.23 -15.01
N GLU A 43 -10.24 -10.30 -15.07
CA GLU A 43 -9.51 -11.55 -15.27
C GLU A 43 -9.56 -12.42 -14.01
N LYS A 44 -10.11 -13.62 -14.15
CA LYS A 44 -10.18 -14.61 -13.07
C LYS A 44 -8.80 -15.00 -12.54
N TYR A 45 -7.81 -15.05 -13.42
CA TYR A 45 -6.43 -15.35 -13.10
C TYR A 45 -5.55 -14.28 -13.73
N PHE A 46 -4.77 -13.57 -12.91
CA PHE A 46 -3.88 -12.54 -13.39
C PHE A 46 -2.55 -12.63 -12.65
N SER A 47 -1.54 -12.00 -13.24
CA SER A 47 -0.25 -11.78 -12.62
C SER A 47 0.11 -10.32 -12.83
N PHE A 48 0.71 -9.72 -11.81
CA PHE A 48 1.26 -8.39 -11.91
C PHE A 48 2.66 -8.40 -11.31
N ILE A 49 3.50 -7.50 -11.80
CA ILE A 49 4.85 -7.29 -11.30
C ILE A 49 4.97 -5.82 -10.91
N VAL A 50 5.69 -5.56 -9.83
CA VAL A 50 6.03 -4.22 -9.39
C VAL A 50 7.48 -4.23 -8.93
N LYS A 51 8.21 -3.16 -9.25
CA LYS A 51 9.51 -2.87 -8.66
C LYS A 51 9.29 -1.86 -7.54
N THR A 52 9.74 -2.19 -6.34
CA THR A 52 9.60 -1.33 -5.17
C THR A 52 10.94 -0.78 -4.72
N ASP A 53 10.91 0.42 -4.17
CA ASP A 53 12.01 1.08 -3.48
C ASP A 53 11.42 1.77 -2.24
N PHE A 54 12.14 1.71 -1.12
CA PHE A 54 11.66 2.20 0.17
C PHE A 54 12.73 3.05 0.84
N ASP A 55 12.39 4.31 1.12
CA ASP A 55 13.18 5.17 1.98
C ASP A 55 12.75 4.97 3.45
N SER A 56 13.02 3.77 4.00
CA SER A 56 12.78 3.47 5.40
C SER A 56 14.07 3.06 6.12
N ALA A 57 14.37 3.76 7.22
CA ALA A 57 15.46 3.39 8.11
C ALA A 57 15.10 2.22 9.05
N HIS A 58 13.83 1.82 9.08
CA HIS A 58 13.33 0.72 9.90
C HIS A 58 12.83 -0.38 8.98
N ARG A 59 13.39 -1.58 9.18
CA ARG A 59 13.02 -2.79 8.49
C ARG A 59 12.06 -3.56 9.39
N PHE A 60 10.77 -3.33 9.16
CA PHE A 60 9.60 -3.93 9.83
C PHE A 60 9.39 -3.48 11.28
#